data_AF-A0A821W347-F1
#
_entry.id   AF-A0A821W347-F1
#
_cell.length_a   1.000
_cell.length_b   1.000
_cell.length_c   1.000
_cell.angle_alpha   90.00
_cell.angle_beta   90.00
_cell.angle_gamma   90.00
#
_symmetry.space_group_name_H-M   'P 1'
#
loop_
_entity.id
_entity.type
_entity.pdbx_description
1 polymer ?
#
loop_
_entity_poly.entity_id
_entity_poly.type
_entity_poly.pdbx_seq_one_letter_code
_entity_poly.pdbx_strand_id
1 'polypeptide(L)'
;MYSDIDPRVRELGFVVKTLAKNEVWKDYGLNKLSSGELWIEFLRYYTEIFDYDKNIVTIRQFQPLPRSEKGWFHPTIAIEDPFILTHDLTEKLSLRNWFHIRRVFLHARNRFGLQPYNDTIDMNESNLEQLE
;
A
#
# COMPACT_ATOMS: atom_id res chain seq x y z
N MET A 1 -1.90 -3.52 -32.20
CA MET A 1 -3.11 -2.82 -32.70
C MET A 1 -2.97 -1.30 -32.59
N TYR A 2 -2.84 -0.68 -31.41
CA TYR A 2 -2.58 0.78 -31.32
C TYR A 2 -1.13 1.19 -31.61
N SER A 3 -0.17 0.32 -31.30
CA SER A 3 1.26 0.49 -31.59
C SER A 3 1.62 0.49 -33.07
N ASP A 4 0.72 -0.03 -33.91
CA ASP A 4 0.93 -0.17 -35.35
C ASP A 4 0.45 1.08 -36.12
N ILE A 5 -0.27 1.96 -35.42
CA ILE A 5 -0.91 3.16 -35.98
C ILE A 5 -0.15 4.44 -35.58
N ASP A 6 0.43 4.49 -34.37
CA ASP A 6 1.20 5.65 -33.90
C ASP A 6 2.64 5.26 -33.49
N PRO A 7 3.67 5.73 -34.23
CA PRO A 7 5.07 5.49 -33.92
C PRO A 7 5.49 5.90 -32.50
N ARG A 8 4.86 6.93 -31.92
CA ARG A 8 5.14 7.40 -30.56
C ARG A 8 4.64 6.44 -29.49
N VAL A 9 3.52 5.76 -29.74
CA VAL A 9 2.99 4.73 -28.84
C VAL A 9 3.89 3.50 -28.86
N ARG A 10 4.45 3.16 -30.02
CA ARG A 10 5.47 2.10 -30.15
C ARG A 10 6.77 2.47 -29.44
N GLU A 11 7.25 3.69 -29.61
CA GLU A 11 8.43 4.21 -28.93
C GLU A 11 8.24 4.22 -27.42
N LEU A 12 7.11 4.74 -26.94
CA LEU A 12 6.74 4.71 -25.53
C LEU A 12 6.67 3.29 -24.99
N GLY A 13 6.03 2.36 -25.72
CA GLY A 13 5.98 0.95 -25.35
C GLY A 13 7.37 0.29 -25.30
N PHE A 14 8.27 0.67 -26.19
CA PHE A 14 9.66 0.21 -26.19
C PHE A 14 10.44 0.78 -25.00
N VAL A 15 10.31 2.08 -24.72
CA VAL A 15 10.93 2.74 -23.57
C VAL A 15 10.44 2.12 -22.27
N VAL A 16 9.12 1.98 -22.10
CA VAL A 16 8.52 1.33 -20.91
C VAL A 16 9.03 -0.09 -20.74
N LYS A 17 9.04 -0.91 -21.80
CA LYS A 17 9.59 -2.28 -21.73
C LYS A 17 11.08 -2.31 -21.43
N THR A 18 11.85 -1.35 -21.94
CA THR A 18 13.30 -1.28 -21.73
C THR A 18 13.62 -0.86 -20.30
N LEU A 19 12.90 0.13 -19.76
CA LEU A 19 13.01 0.55 -18.37
C LEU A 19 12.49 -0.51 -17.38
N ALA A 20 11.56 -1.36 -17.82
CA ALA A 20 11.06 -2.49 -17.05
C ALA A 20 12.00 -3.72 -17.07
N LYS A 21 13.12 -3.68 -17.81
CA LYS A 21 14.11 -4.77 -17.73
C LYS A 21 14.80 -4.77 -16.36
N ASN A 22 15.10 -5.96 -15.85
CA ASN A 22 15.76 -6.21 -14.55
C ASN A 22 17.09 -5.46 -14.37
N GLU A 23 17.71 -4.98 -15.45
CA GLU A 23 18.94 -4.17 -15.40
C GLU A 23 18.71 -2.78 -14.82
N VAL A 24 17.52 -2.19 -15.01
CA VAL A 24 17.17 -0.85 -14.55
C VAL A 24 16.47 -0.90 -13.19
N TRP A 25 15.50 -1.81 -13.02
CA TRP A 25 14.83 -2.05 -11.75
C TRP A 25 15.17 -3.45 -11.24
N LYS A 26 16.19 -3.51 -10.37
CA LYS A 26 16.70 -4.77 -9.80
C LYS A 26 15.64 -5.57 -9.05
N ASP A 27 14.66 -4.88 -8.47
CA ASP A 27 13.58 -5.49 -7.70
C ASP A 27 12.33 -5.83 -8.53
N TYR A 28 12.37 -5.62 -9.85
CA TYR A 28 11.24 -5.92 -10.73
C TYR A 28 10.85 -7.41 -10.62
N GLY A 29 9.57 -7.65 -10.34
CA GLY A 29 9.03 -8.99 -10.21
C GLY A 29 9.47 -9.74 -8.95
N LEU A 30 10.17 -9.12 -7.99
CA LEU A 30 10.50 -9.77 -6.72
C LEU A 30 9.29 -9.93 -5.81
N ASN A 31 8.36 -8.97 -5.80
CA ASN A 31 7.11 -9.09 -5.06
C ASN A 31 6.21 -10.16 -5.73
N LYS A 32 5.84 -11.18 -4.96
CA LYS A 32 4.96 -12.29 -5.39
C LYS A 32 3.60 -12.29 -4.71
N LEU A 33 3.31 -11.26 -3.91
CA LEU A 33 2.04 -11.16 -3.21
C LEU A 33 0.91 -10.90 -4.21
N SER A 34 -0.21 -11.56 -3.99
CA SER A 34 -1.46 -11.27 -4.67
C SER A 34 -1.95 -9.86 -4.33
N SER A 35 -2.85 -9.31 -5.14
CA SER A 35 -3.46 -8.01 -4.84
C SER A 35 -4.22 -7.99 -3.51
N GLY A 36 -4.78 -9.14 -3.08
CA GLY A 36 -5.45 -9.27 -1.79
C GLY A 36 -4.48 -9.18 -0.60
N GLU A 37 -3.34 -9.87 -0.70
CA GLU A 37 -2.29 -9.80 0.32
C GLU A 37 -1.68 -8.39 0.39
N LEU A 38 -1.40 -7.76 -0.76
CA LEU A 38 -0.92 -6.38 -0.83
C LEU A 38 -1.90 -5.40 -0.19
N TRP A 39 -3.20 -5.59 -0.42
CA TRP A 39 -4.23 -4.74 0.19
C TRP A 39 -4.25 -4.88 1.72
N ILE A 40 -4.16 -6.09 2.25
CA ILE A 40 -4.12 -6.34 3.69
C ILE A 40 -2.84 -5.77 4.31
N GLU A 41 -1.68 -5.98 3.68
CA GLU A 41 -0.40 -5.45 4.16
C GLU A 41 -0.35 -3.92 4.07
N PHE A 42 -0.98 -3.31 3.06
CA PHE A 42 -1.15 -1.85 2.98
C PHE A 42 -1.94 -1.31 4.17
N LEU A 43 -3.08 -1.92 4.48
CA LEU A 43 -3.91 -1.52 5.62
C LEU A 43 -3.14 -1.70 6.93
N ARG A 44 -2.50 -2.86 7.11
CA ARG A 44 -1.67 -3.18 8.28
C ARG A 44 -0.55 -2.16 8.46
N TYR A 45 0.15 -1.81 7.39
CA TYR A 45 1.25 -0.84 7.45
C TYR A 45 0.77 0.50 8.01
N TYR A 46 -0.32 1.04 7.48
CA TYR A 46 -0.85 2.34 7.92
C TYR A 46 -1.64 2.28 9.24
N THR A 47 -1.95 1.10 9.79
CA THR A 47 -2.62 1.00 11.10
C THR A 47 -1.67 0.60 12.23
N GLU A 48 -0.62 -0.16 11.94
CA GLU A 48 0.21 -0.84 12.94
C GLU A 48 1.70 -0.47 12.86
N ILE A 49 2.23 -0.15 11.67
CA ILE A 49 3.69 -0.04 11.44
C ILE A 49 4.14 1.41 11.25
N PHE A 50 3.44 2.19 10.43
CA PHE A 50 3.86 3.55 10.08
C PHE A 50 3.72 4.48 11.28
N ASP A 51 4.85 5.02 11.74
CA ASP A 51 4.89 5.99 12.84
C ASP A 51 4.58 7.39 12.31
N TYR A 52 3.30 7.77 12.40
CA TYR A 52 2.80 9.08 11.98
C TYR A 52 3.44 10.25 12.71
N ASP A 53 3.97 10.05 13.92
CA ASP A 53 4.54 11.14 14.71
C ASP A 53 6.00 11.40 14.34
N LYS A 54 6.68 10.40 13.75
CA LYS A 54 8.09 10.49 13.38
C LYS A 54 8.34 10.67 11.89
N ASN A 55 7.51 10.11 11.01
CA ASN A 55 7.81 10.00 9.59
C ASN A 55 6.84 10.75 8.67
N ILE A 56 7.31 11.04 7.46
CA ILE A 56 6.58 11.64 6.35
C ILE A 56 6.45 10.57 5.25
N VAL A 57 5.27 10.50 4.62
CA VAL A 57 5.07 9.66 3.44
C VAL A 57 5.74 10.34 2.25
N THR A 58 6.70 9.66 1.60
CA THR A 58 7.35 10.12 0.37
C THR A 58 7.57 8.94 -0.57
N ILE A 59 7.63 9.22 -1.87
CA ILE A 59 7.92 8.24 -2.92
C ILE A 59 9.27 8.48 -3.60
N ARG A 60 10.02 9.51 -3.19
CA ARG A 60 11.29 9.90 -3.84
C ARG A 60 12.48 9.07 -3.38
N GLN A 61 12.35 8.41 -2.24
CA GLN A 61 13.40 7.63 -1.60
C GLN A 61 12.84 6.40 -0.91
N PHE A 62 13.68 5.39 -0.75
CA PHE A 62 13.32 4.16 -0.03
C PHE A 62 13.46 4.30 1.48
N GLN A 63 14.37 5.16 1.95
CA GLN A 63 14.58 5.38 3.38
C GLN A 63 13.44 6.20 3.98
N PRO A 64 12.96 5.89 5.19
CA PRO A 64 11.98 6.71 5.88
C PRO A 64 12.44 8.17 5.95
N LEU A 65 11.53 9.12 5.69
CA LEU A 65 11.80 10.55 5.79
C LEU A 65 11.32 11.06 7.15
N PRO A 66 12.22 11.43 8.09
CA PRO A 66 11.83 11.94 9.39
C PRO A 66 11.22 13.34 9.29
N ARG A 67 10.22 13.61 10.13
CA ARG A 67 9.58 14.92 10.25
C ARG A 67 10.53 16.03 10.67
N SER A 68 11.53 15.70 11.48
CA SER A 68 12.57 16.62 11.92
C SER A 68 13.34 17.25 10.75
N GLU A 69 13.50 16.53 9.63
CA GLU A 69 14.21 17.05 8.45
C GLU A 69 13.42 18.14 7.73
N LYS A 70 12.08 18.12 7.83
CA LYS A 70 11.18 19.10 7.18
C LYS A 70 10.60 20.14 8.14
N GLY A 71 10.70 19.90 9.44
CA GLY A 71 10.04 20.73 10.46
C GLY A 71 8.51 20.55 10.50
N TRP A 72 7.99 19.44 9.98
CA TRP A 72 6.54 19.18 9.89
C TRP A 72 6.05 18.43 11.13
N PHE A 73 5.75 19.18 12.20
CA PHE A 73 5.41 18.63 13.52
C PHE A 73 3.90 18.62 13.83
N HIS A 74 3.03 18.74 12.83
CA HIS A 74 1.59 18.73 13.05
C HIS A 74 1.07 17.31 13.40
N PRO A 75 -0.02 17.18 14.17
CA PRO A 75 -0.49 15.90 14.72
C PRO A 75 -1.22 14.99 13.71
N THR A 76 -1.33 15.42 12.44
CA THR A 76 -1.95 14.64 11.36
C THR A 76 -0.89 13.91 10.54
N ILE A 77 -1.25 12.99 9.66
CA ILE A 77 -0.30 12.46 8.65
C ILE A 77 0.32 13.61 7.84
N ALA A 78 1.57 13.45 7.42
CA ALA A 78 2.27 14.35 6.49
C ALA A 78 2.66 13.59 5.21
N ILE A 79 2.44 14.19 4.05
CA ILE A 79 2.71 13.58 2.73
C ILE A 79 3.50 14.57 1.87
N GLU A 80 4.75 14.25 1.55
CA GLU A 80 5.61 15.09 0.70
C GLU A 80 5.10 15.07 -0.75
N ASP A 81 4.93 16.25 -1.34
CA ASP A 81 4.80 16.38 -2.80
C ASP A 81 6.15 16.05 -3.48
N PRO A 82 6.18 15.11 -4.44
CA PRO A 82 7.43 14.65 -5.03
C PRO A 82 8.14 15.70 -5.90
N PHE A 83 7.45 16.76 -6.32
CA PHE A 83 7.97 17.82 -7.17
C PHE A 83 8.16 19.13 -6.40
N ILE A 84 7.29 19.42 -5.44
CA ILE A 84 7.37 20.61 -4.58
C ILE A 84 7.72 20.18 -3.15
N LEU A 85 9.01 19.96 -2.87
CA LEU A 85 9.48 19.32 -1.63
C LEU A 85 9.19 20.08 -0.33
N THR A 86 8.75 21.33 -0.45
CA THR A 86 8.32 22.18 0.67
C THR A 86 6.81 22.10 0.93
N HIS A 87 6.08 21.39 0.09
CA HIS A 87 4.62 21.27 0.15
C HIS A 87 4.22 19.93 0.78
N ASP A 88 3.46 20.03 1.85
CA ASP A 88 2.78 18.89 2.46
C ASP A 88 1.36 18.80 1.89
N LEU A 89 1.05 17.71 1.19
CA LEU A 89 -0.26 17.49 0.57
C LEU A 89 -1.40 17.39 1.59
N THR A 90 -1.09 17.25 2.88
CA THR A 90 -2.07 17.19 3.96
C THR A 90 -2.03 18.41 4.88
N GLU A 91 -1.33 19.49 4.51
CA GLU A 91 -1.24 20.73 5.31
C GLU A 91 -2.61 21.28 5.74
N LYS A 92 -3.63 21.13 4.88
CA LYS A 92 -5.01 21.60 5.14
C LYS A 92 -5.92 20.55 5.78
N LEU A 93 -5.39 19.39 6.16
CA LEU A 93 -6.17 18.31 6.75
C LEU A 93 -6.57 18.67 8.19
N SER A 94 -7.87 18.77 8.45
CA SER A 94 -8.35 18.96 9.82
C SER A 94 -8.13 17.71 10.68
N LEU A 95 -7.90 17.91 11.97
CA LEU A 95 -7.83 16.81 12.96
C LEU A 95 -9.06 15.91 12.92
N ARG A 96 -10.26 16.49 12.74
CA ARG A 96 -11.51 15.72 12.62
C ARG A 96 -11.46 14.76 11.43
N ASN A 97 -11.09 15.26 10.26
CA ASN A 97 -10.98 14.44 9.06
C ASN A 97 -9.86 13.41 9.20
N TRP A 98 -8.74 13.78 9.81
CA TRP A 98 -7.66 12.85 10.09
C TRP A 98 -8.11 11.67 10.96
N PHE A 99 -8.79 11.93 12.08
CA PHE A 99 -9.32 10.87 12.92
C PHE A 99 -10.36 10.02 12.20
N HIS A 100 -11.17 10.62 11.32
CA HIS A 100 -12.10 9.87 10.50
C HIS A 100 -11.37 8.92 9.54
N ILE A 101 -10.37 9.40 8.81
CA ILE A 101 -9.54 8.58 7.90
C ILE A 101 -8.88 7.44 8.67
N ARG A 102 -8.24 7.71 9.81
CA ARG A 102 -7.61 6.67 10.64
C ARG A 102 -8.61 5.59 11.06
N ARG A 103 -9.83 5.98 11.47
CA ARG A 103 -10.87 5.01 11.85
C ARG A 103 -11.30 4.15 10.66
N VAL A 104 -11.46 4.74 9.48
CA VAL A 104 -11.81 3.99 8.26
C VAL A 104 -10.74 2.96 7.92
N PHE A 105 -9.46 3.33 8.01
CA PHE A 105 -8.34 2.39 7.82
C PHE A 105 -8.37 1.25 8.85
N LEU A 106 -8.60 1.57 10.12
CA LEU A 106 -8.70 0.57 11.18
C LEU A 106 -9.89 -0.40 10.96
N HIS A 107 -11.06 0.13 10.58
CA HIS A 107 -12.22 -0.70 10.26
C HIS A 107 -11.98 -1.60 9.04
N ALA A 108 -11.35 -1.06 7.99
CA ALA A 108 -10.97 -1.85 6.82
C ALA A 108 -9.98 -2.95 7.20
N ARG A 109 -8.94 -2.63 7.99
CA ARG A 109 -7.97 -3.61 8.49
C ARG A 109 -8.64 -4.74 9.25
N ASN A 110 -9.59 -4.43 10.13
CA ASN A 110 -10.34 -5.45 10.86
C ASN A 110 -11.26 -6.26 9.94
N ARG A 111 -11.91 -5.62 8.97
CA ARG A 111 -12.88 -6.27 8.07
C ARG A 111 -12.23 -7.23 7.07
N PHE A 112 -11.07 -6.86 6.53
CA PHE A 112 -10.33 -7.63 5.52
C PHE A 112 -9.22 -8.50 6.12
N GLY A 113 -8.73 -8.15 7.31
CA GLY A 113 -7.63 -8.82 7.99
C GLY A 113 -8.04 -9.98 8.88
N LEU A 114 -9.30 -10.03 9.31
CA LEU A 114 -9.90 -11.23 9.85
C LEU A 114 -10.25 -12.13 8.66
N GLN A 115 -9.54 -13.23 8.48
CA GLN A 115 -10.05 -14.29 7.61
C GLN A 115 -11.44 -14.68 8.12
N PRO A 116 -12.46 -14.91 7.27
CA PRO A 116 -13.55 -15.77 7.70
C PRO A 116 -12.90 -17.07 8.18
N TYR A 117 -13.23 -17.46 9.41
CA TYR A 117 -12.82 -18.72 10.03
C TYR A 117 -12.82 -19.85 8.99
N ASN A 118 -11.73 -20.60 8.92
CA ASN A 118 -11.46 -21.66 7.94
C ASN A 118 -12.70 -22.54 7.65
N ASP A 119 -13.19 -22.54 6.41
CA ASP A 119 -14.12 -23.55 5.86
C ASP A 119 -13.43 -24.92 5.64
N THR A 120 -12.55 -25.32 6.55
CA THR A 120 -12.02 -26.68 6.62
C THR A 120 -12.23 -27.21 8.03
N ILE A 121 -13.49 -27.24 8.47
CA ILE A 121 -13.92 -28.37 9.30
C ILE A 121 -14.26 -29.47 8.30
N ASP A 122 -13.33 -30.41 8.26
CA ASP A 122 -13.38 -31.71 7.61
C ASP A 122 -14.77 -32.35 7.77
N MET A 123 -15.63 -32.27 6.74
CA MET A 123 -16.77 -33.16 6.60
C MET A 123 -16.24 -34.53 6.16
N ASN A 124 -15.57 -35.21 7.07
CA ASN A 124 -15.42 -36.65 7.00
C ASN A 124 -16.63 -37.27 7.69
N GLU A 125 -17.51 -37.92 6.91
CA GLU A 125 -18.66 -38.72 7.35
C GLU A 125 -18.29 -39.89 8.30
N SER A 126 -17.03 -40.00 8.73
CA SER A 126 -16.52 -41.11 9.53
C SER A 126 -16.79 -41.02 11.04
N ASN A 127 -17.49 -39.99 11.53
CA ASN A 127 -17.78 -39.82 12.97
C ASN A 127 -19.27 -39.95 13.35
N LEU A 128 -20.16 -40.36 12.44
CA LEU A 128 -21.59 -40.54 12.74
C LEU A 128 -22.00 -41.98 13.12
N GLU A 129 -21.08 -42.95 13.13
CA GLU A 129 -21.37 -44.35 13.51
C GLU A 129 -20.82 -44.76 14.90
N GLN A 130 -20.55 -43.81 15.80
CA GLN A 130 -20.12 -44.13 17.18
C GLN A 130 -21.09 -43.65 18.28
N LEU A 131 -22.35 -43.40 17.92
CA LEU A 131 -23.42 -43.06 18.88
C LEU A 131 -24.72 -43.86 18.65
N GLU A 132 -24.59 -45.14 18.29
CA GLU A 132 -25.58 -46.19 18.59
C GLU A 132 -24.91 -47.30 19.40
#